data_AF-A0A813GDP4-F1
#
_entry.id   AF-A0A813GDP4-F1
#
_cell.length_a   1.000
_cell.length_b   1.000
_cell.length_c   1.000
_cell.angle_alpha   90.00
_cell.angle_beta   90.00
_cell.angle_gamma   90.00
#
_symmetry.space_group_name_H-M   'P 1'
#
loop_
_entity.id
_entity.type
_entity.pdbx_description
1 polymer ?
#
loop_
_entity_poly.entity_id
_entity_poly.type
_entity_poly.pdbx_seq_one_letter_code
_entity_poly.pdbx_strand_id
1 'polypeptide(L)'
;METWPVIGAVSLYFASPPRVELQFSGLPSQFPGLAQKVQGAVDGMFASWVLPNFKSFHLTRDERLLSLTEARAQEPIGVLRVQVLRASHLAGANWLMGSVQSFTSDPYCILQLGSSTVRTSTVRGRVGHSSCLNMFKHLILIRK
;
A
#
# COMPACT_ATOMS: atom_id res chain seq x y z
N MET A 1 -19.52 15.41 -40.16
CA MET A 1 -19.84 14.27 -39.29
C MET A 1 -18.96 14.41 -38.06
N GLU A 2 -19.52 14.90 -36.95
CA GLU A 2 -18.81 14.86 -35.66
C GLU A 2 -18.70 13.39 -35.25
N THR A 3 -17.52 12.81 -35.41
CA THR A 3 -17.22 11.47 -34.89
C THR A 3 -16.91 11.62 -33.42
N TRP A 4 -17.92 11.39 -32.58
CA TRP A 4 -17.73 11.34 -31.13
C TRP A 4 -16.81 10.17 -30.77
N PRO A 5 -15.74 10.37 -30.00
CA PRO A 5 -14.95 9.27 -29.50
C PRO A 5 -15.79 8.46 -28.50
N VAL A 6 -15.97 7.17 -28.77
CA VAL A 6 -16.71 6.24 -27.87
C VAL A 6 -16.09 6.19 -26.48
N ILE A 7 -14.79 6.47 -26.37
CA ILE A 7 -14.02 6.49 -25.12
C ILE A 7 -13.49 7.92 -24.87
N GLY A 8 -13.97 8.56 -23.80
CA GLY A 8 -13.53 9.92 -23.43
C GLY A 8 -12.15 9.96 -22.75
N ALA A 9 -11.86 8.98 -21.90
CA ALA A 9 -10.59 8.84 -21.22
C ALA A 9 -10.31 7.37 -20.82
N VAL A 10 -9.03 7.05 -20.66
CA VAL A 10 -8.55 5.76 -20.15
C VAL A 10 -7.77 6.02 -18.87
N SER A 11 -8.15 5.36 -17.78
CA SER A 11 -7.44 5.47 -16.50
C SER A 11 -6.68 4.19 -16.21
N LEU A 12 -5.40 4.31 -15.86
CA LEU A 12 -4.54 3.20 -15.44
C LEU A 12 -4.11 3.39 -13.99
N TYR A 13 -4.20 2.30 -13.23
CA TYR A 13 -3.70 2.21 -11.85
C TYR A 13 -3.33 0.77 -11.51
N PHE A 14 -2.52 0.62 -10.47
CA PHE A 14 -2.24 -0.67 -9.86
C PHE A 14 -2.97 -0.80 -8.52
N ALA A 15 -3.54 -1.98 -8.24
CA ALA A 15 -4.14 -2.27 -6.94
C ALA A 15 -3.08 -2.41 -5.82
N SER A 16 -1.91 -2.91 -6.18
CA SER A 16 -0.75 -3.09 -5.31
C SER A 16 0.53 -2.75 -6.08
N PRO A 17 1.60 -2.28 -5.42
CA PRO A 17 2.85 -1.96 -6.11
C PRO A 17 3.37 -3.21 -6.84
N PRO A 18 3.63 -3.13 -8.15
CA PRO A 18 4.20 -4.24 -8.90
C PRO A 18 5.60 -4.57 -8.39
N ARG A 19 5.95 -5.86 -8.35
CA ARG A 19 7.32 -6.29 -8.08
C ARG A 19 8.12 -6.21 -9.37
N VAL A 20 9.04 -5.25 -9.44
CA VAL A 20 9.92 -5.06 -10.61
C VAL A 20 11.35 -5.40 -10.21
N GLU A 21 11.90 -6.43 -10.85
CA GLU A 21 13.31 -6.79 -10.72
C GLU A 21 14.07 -6.26 -11.93
N LEU A 22 14.85 -5.20 -11.71
CA LEU A 22 15.68 -4.61 -12.75
C LEU A 22 17.02 -5.32 -12.79
N GLN A 23 17.31 -5.99 -13.91
CA GLN A 23 18.63 -6.51 -14.18
C GLN A 23 19.43 -5.43 -14.92
N PHE A 24 20.41 -4.84 -14.24
CA PHE A 24 21.29 -3.86 -14.85
C PHE A 24 22.45 -4.56 -15.55
N SER A 25 22.54 -4.41 -16.86
CA SER A 25 23.76 -4.71 -17.62
C SER A 25 24.57 -3.42 -17.81
N GLY A 26 25.80 -3.33 -17.29
CA GLY A 26 26.73 -2.21 -17.53
C GLY A 26 27.16 -1.43 -16.29
N LEU A 27 27.31 -0.10 -16.38
CA LEU A 27 27.81 0.78 -15.31
C LEU A 27 27.13 0.60 -13.92
N PRO A 28 25.81 0.39 -13.80
CA PRO A 28 25.17 0.24 -12.50
C PRO A 28 25.56 -1.04 -11.75
N SER A 29 26.04 -2.07 -12.45
CA SER A 29 26.48 -3.32 -11.82
C SER A 29 27.91 -3.22 -11.27
N GLN A 30 28.67 -2.18 -11.64
CA GLN A 30 30.04 -1.97 -11.22
C GLN A 30 30.14 -1.20 -9.89
N PHE A 31 29.08 -0.48 -9.50
CA PHE A 31 29.03 0.29 -8.26
C PHE A 31 28.15 -0.41 -7.21
N PRO A 32 28.72 -0.88 -6.08
CA PRO A 32 27.94 -1.50 -5.02
C PRO A 32 26.93 -0.49 -4.45
N GLY A 33 25.67 -0.89 -4.34
CA GLY A 33 24.58 -0.08 -3.81
C GLY A 33 23.88 0.86 -4.80
N LEU A 34 24.43 1.09 -6.00
CA LEU A 34 23.74 1.89 -7.03
C LEU A 34 22.53 1.15 -7.59
N ALA A 35 22.66 -0.15 -7.88
CA ALA A 35 21.56 -0.99 -8.32
C ALA A 35 20.37 -0.97 -7.35
N GLN A 36 20.63 -1.07 -6.03
CA GLN A 36 19.60 -0.98 -5.00
C GLN A 36 18.93 0.39 -4.95
N LYS A 37 19.69 1.48 -5.12
CA LYS A 37 19.11 2.83 -5.17
C LYS A 37 18.21 3.03 -6.38
N VAL A 38 18.61 2.55 -7.56
CA VAL A 38 17.80 2.66 -8.77
C VAL A 38 16.55 1.77 -8.66
N GLN A 39 16.69 0.56 -8.13
CA GLN A 39 15.54 -0.31 -7.87
C GLN A 39 14.56 0.34 -6.89
N GLY A 40 15.05 0.91 -5.78
CA GLY A 40 14.20 1.64 -4.83
C GLY A 40 13.55 2.90 -5.41
N ALA A 41 14.23 3.62 -6.32
CA ALA A 41 13.64 4.76 -7.02
C ALA A 41 12.49 4.34 -7.96
N VAL A 42 12.66 3.21 -8.64
CA VAL A 42 11.66 2.64 -9.54
C VAL A 42 10.46 2.12 -8.74
N ASP A 43 10.71 1.40 -7.64
CA ASP A 43 9.67 0.96 -6.71
C ASP A 43 8.88 2.16 -6.16
N GLY A 44 9.56 3.26 -5.82
CA GLY A 44 8.94 4.51 -5.38
C GLY A 44 8.08 5.16 -6.48
N MET A 45 8.53 5.13 -7.73
CA MET A 45 7.75 5.62 -8.88
C MET A 45 6.47 4.79 -9.06
N PHE A 46 6.56 3.46 -9.01
CA PHE A 46 5.38 2.60 -9.11
C PHE A 46 4.45 2.71 -7.90
N ALA A 47 4.98 2.92 -6.68
CA ALA A 47 4.16 3.18 -5.50
C ALA A 47 3.30 4.44 -5.66
N SER A 48 3.77 5.43 -6.43
CA SER A 48 2.99 6.63 -6.78
C SER A 48 1.84 6.37 -7.77
N TRP A 49 1.78 5.19 -8.40
CA TRP A 49 0.73 4.77 -9.33
C TRP A 49 -0.20 3.69 -8.75
N VAL A 50 -0.06 3.42 -7.45
CA VAL A 50 -0.96 2.56 -6.70
C VAL A 50 -2.09 3.39 -6.12
N LEU A 51 -3.27 2.79 -5.99
CA LEU A 51 -4.41 3.41 -5.32
C LEU A 51 -4.01 4.10 -4.01
N PRO A 52 -4.50 5.33 -3.76
CA PRO A 52 -5.58 6.03 -4.48
C PRO A 52 -5.11 6.79 -5.74
N ASN A 53 -3.84 6.67 -6.14
CA ASN A 53 -3.31 7.39 -7.29
C ASN A 53 -3.56 6.60 -8.58
N PHE A 54 -4.18 7.24 -9.57
CA PHE A 54 -4.34 6.72 -10.93
C PHE A 54 -3.89 7.77 -11.95
N LYS A 55 -3.54 7.33 -13.15
CA LYS A 55 -3.22 8.20 -14.28
C LYS A 55 -4.33 8.13 -15.31
N SER A 56 -5.00 9.25 -15.56
CA SER A 56 -5.99 9.40 -16.62
C SER A 56 -5.34 9.96 -17.88
N PHE A 57 -5.53 9.27 -19.00
CA PHE A 57 -5.18 9.73 -20.34
C PHE A 57 -6.48 10.09 -21.06
N HIS A 58 -6.60 11.35 -21.45
CA HIS A 58 -7.76 11.83 -22.18
C HIS A 58 -7.54 11.63 -23.68
N LEU A 59 -8.47 10.93 -24.32
CA LEU A 59 -8.41 10.64 -25.76
C LEU A 59 -9.15 11.69 -26.60
N THR A 60 -9.79 12.65 -25.94
CA THR A 60 -10.59 13.71 -26.55
C THR A 60 -9.80 15.02 -26.60
N ARG A 61 -9.85 15.71 -27.75
CA ARG A 61 -9.21 17.02 -27.97
C ARG A 61 -10.09 18.22 -27.60
N ASP A 62 -11.33 17.96 -27.22
CA ASP A 62 -12.31 19.00 -26.89
C ASP A 62 -12.20 19.39 -25.40
N GLU A 63 -11.82 20.64 -25.14
CA GLU A 63 -11.54 21.19 -23.80
C GLU A 63 -12.76 21.14 -22.87
N ARG A 64 -13.98 21.17 -23.43
CA ARG A 64 -15.22 21.10 -22.63
C ARG A 64 -15.45 19.72 -22.02
N LEU A 65 -15.05 18.66 -22.72
CA LEU A 65 -15.17 17.27 -22.24
C LEU A 65 -14.05 16.89 -21.28
N LEU A 66 -12.90 17.54 -21.41
CA LEU A 66 -11.77 17.42 -20.47
C LEU A 66 -12.18 17.87 -19.06
N SER A 67 -12.77 19.07 -18.93
CA SER A 67 -13.18 19.60 -17.61
C SER A 67 -14.25 18.76 -16.90
N LEU A 68 -15.19 18.16 -17.65
CA LEU A 68 -16.23 17.29 -17.06
C LEU A 68 -15.68 15.94 -16.59
N THR A 69 -14.65 15.43 -17.26
CA THR A 69 -14.00 14.17 -16.90
C THR A 69 -13.10 14.34 -15.69
N GLU A 70 -12.32 15.43 -15.64
CA GLU A 70 -11.48 15.77 -14.49
C GLU A 70 -12.31 16.07 -13.22
N ALA A 71 -13.45 16.74 -13.37
CA ALA A 71 -14.35 17.02 -12.24
C ALA A 71 -14.97 15.75 -11.62
N ARG A 72 -15.20 14.70 -12.41
CA ARG A 72 -15.74 13.41 -11.93
C ARG A 72 -14.68 12.47 -11.36
N ALA A 73 -13.40 12.77 -11.58
CA ALA A 73 -12.30 11.86 -11.35
C ALA A 73 -11.98 11.61 -9.86
N GLN A 74 -12.51 12.40 -8.91
CA GLN A 74 -11.99 12.38 -7.54
C GLN A 74 -13.03 12.31 -6.41
N GLU A 75 -14.26 11.85 -6.68
CA GLU A 75 -15.16 11.56 -5.57
C GLU A 75 -14.71 10.32 -4.81
N PRO A 76 -14.53 10.41 -3.48
CA PRO A 76 -14.23 9.23 -2.68
C PRO A 76 -15.42 8.27 -2.73
N ILE A 77 -15.17 7.00 -3.04
CA ILE A 77 -16.19 5.94 -3.02
C ILE A 77 -16.74 5.78 -1.59
N GLY A 78 -15.89 5.98 -0.59
CA GLY A 78 -16.27 5.88 0.81
C GLY A 78 -15.08 5.96 1.76
N VAL A 79 -15.35 5.69 3.04
CA VAL A 79 -14.31 5.68 4.08
C VAL A 79 -14.25 4.31 4.72
N LEU A 80 -13.07 3.70 4.70
CA LEU A 80 -12.80 2.45 5.39
C LEU A 80 -12.27 2.75 6.79
N ARG A 81 -13.07 2.40 7.80
CA ARG A 81 -12.67 2.48 9.20
C ARG A 81 -12.20 1.10 9.66
N VAL A 82 -10.89 0.95 9.86
CA VAL A 82 -10.31 -0.28 10.40
C VAL A 82 -10.05 -0.08 11.89
N GLN A 83 -10.52 -1.03 12.69
CA GLN A 83 -10.25 -1.08 14.13
C GLN A 83 -9.62 -2.43 14.46
N VAL A 84 -8.33 -2.41 14.82
CA VAL A 84 -7.66 -3.61 15.34
C VAL A 84 -8.12 -3.80 16.78
N LEU A 85 -8.74 -4.96 17.06
CA LEU A 85 -9.27 -5.26 18.38
C LEU A 85 -8.29 -6.08 19.22
N ARG A 86 -7.95 -7.26 18.72
CA ARG A 86 -7.28 -8.29 19.51
C ARG A 86 -6.70 -9.36 18.59
N ALA A 87 -5.58 -9.94 19.00
CA ALA A 87 -5.06 -11.17 18.45
C ALA A 87 -5.08 -12.26 19.53
N SER A 88 -5.40 -13.48 19.16
CA SER A 88 -5.43 -14.66 20.05
C SER A 88 -4.61 -15.77 19.42
N HIS A 89 -4.09 -16.69 20.25
CA HIS A 89 -3.29 -17.83 19.79
C HIS A 89 -2.09 -17.46 18.90
N LEU A 90 -1.42 -16.34 19.22
CA LEU A 90 -0.17 -15.97 18.58
C LEU A 90 0.92 -16.98 18.91
N ALA A 91 1.65 -17.45 17.91
CA ALA A 91 2.79 -18.34 18.11
C ALA A 91 3.93 -17.58 18.81
N GLY A 92 4.45 -18.15 19.89
CA GLY A 92 5.63 -17.61 20.56
C GLY A 92 6.87 -17.81 19.71
N ALA A 93 7.40 -16.73 19.12
CA ALA A 93 8.60 -16.80 18.28
C ALA A 93 9.90 -16.81 19.11
N ASN A 94 9.89 -16.28 20.33
CA ASN A 94 11.10 -16.18 21.15
C ASN A 94 11.22 -17.42 22.05
N TRP A 95 12.07 -18.37 21.65
CA TRP A 95 12.48 -19.51 22.47
C TRP A 95 13.89 -19.21 22.98
N LEU A 96 14.05 -18.89 24.27
CA LEU A 96 15.37 -18.92 24.88
C LEU A 96 15.73 -20.39 25.16
N MET A 97 16.83 -20.84 24.56
CA MET A 97 17.41 -22.17 24.76
C MET A 97 17.76 -22.36 26.26
N GLY A 98 16.81 -22.92 27.03
CA GLY A 98 16.93 -23.10 28.48
C GLY A 98 15.70 -22.68 29.31
N SER A 99 14.70 -22.01 28.74
CA SER A 99 13.45 -21.66 29.44
C SER A 99 12.29 -22.50 28.91
N VAL A 100 11.83 -23.45 29.71
CA VAL A 100 10.71 -24.38 29.38
C VAL A 100 9.33 -23.71 29.59
N GLN A 101 9.27 -22.49 30.13
CA GLN A 101 8.03 -22.03 30.78
C GLN A 101 7.44 -20.71 30.28
N SER A 102 8.06 -20.00 29.32
CA SER A 102 7.49 -18.75 28.81
C SER A 102 7.73 -18.57 27.33
N PHE A 103 6.72 -18.94 26.53
CA PHE A 103 6.60 -18.51 25.14
C PHE A 103 6.21 -17.03 25.16
N THR A 104 7.19 -16.12 25.22
CA THR A 104 6.93 -14.68 25.15
C THR A 104 7.07 -14.18 23.71
N SER A 105 6.15 -13.33 23.28
CA SER A 105 6.15 -12.66 22.01
C SER A 105 5.58 -11.27 22.23
N ASP A 106 6.14 -10.32 21.50
CA ASP A 106 5.77 -8.92 21.56
C ASP A 106 4.97 -8.60 20.29
N PRO A 107 3.67 -8.99 20.22
CA PRO A 107 2.90 -8.85 19.00
C PRO A 107 2.63 -7.38 18.65
N TYR A 108 2.64 -7.14 17.35
CA TYR A 108 2.19 -5.89 16.71
C TYR A 108 1.48 -6.25 15.40
N CYS A 109 0.63 -5.35 14.91
CA CYS A 109 -0.07 -5.50 13.65
C CYS A 109 0.41 -4.43 12.66
N ILE A 110 0.60 -4.84 11.40
CA ILE A 110 0.80 -3.93 10.28
C ILE A 110 -0.47 -3.99 9.43
N LEU A 111 -1.11 -2.85 9.24
CA LEU A 111 -2.23 -2.66 8.33
C LEU A 111 -1.71 -1.97 7.07
N GLN A 112 -1.91 -2.58 5.91
CA GLN A 112 -1.52 -2.01 4.61
C GLN A 112 -2.74 -1.90 3.70
N LEU A 113 -3.00 -0.70 3.18
CA LEU A 113 -4.09 -0.39 2.26
C LEU A 113 -3.56 0.51 1.15
N GLY A 114 -3.44 -0.04 -0.06
CA GLY A 114 -2.80 0.63 -1.18
C GLY A 114 -1.38 1.06 -0.82
N SER A 115 -1.10 2.36 -0.93
CA SER A 115 0.17 2.97 -0.52
C SER A 115 0.27 3.29 0.98
N SER A 116 -0.82 3.25 1.74
CA SER A 116 -0.84 3.59 3.17
C SER A 116 -0.49 2.38 4.04
N THR A 117 0.50 2.52 4.91
CA THR A 117 0.89 1.49 5.88
C THR A 117 0.87 2.06 7.29
N VAL A 118 0.16 1.39 8.20
CA VAL A 118 0.08 1.76 9.61
C VAL A 118 0.51 0.60 10.49
N ARG A 119 1.34 0.89 11.47
CA ARG A 119 1.82 -0.08 12.46
C ARG A 119 1.22 0.23 13.82
N THR A 120 0.67 -0.79 14.49
CA THR A 120 0.18 -0.65 15.87
C THR A 120 1.35 -0.64 16.86
N SER A 121 1.10 -0.13 18.07
CA SER A 121 2.05 -0.29 19.17
C SER A 121 2.28 -1.78 19.48
N THR A 122 3.51 -2.08 19.89
CA THR A 122 3.91 -3.40 20.33
C THR A 122 3.37 -3.66 21.73
N VAL A 123 2.64 -4.77 21.91
CA VAL A 123 2.15 -5.21 23.23
C VAL A 123 3.21 -6.13 23.84
N ARG A 124 3.84 -5.72 24.92
CA ARG A 124 4.91 -6.52 25.55
C ARG A 124 4.36 -7.67 26.39
N GLY A 125 4.97 -8.86 26.26
CA GLY A 125 4.87 -9.94 27.25
C GLY A 125 3.51 -10.63 27.40
N ARG A 126 2.68 -10.68 26.35
CA ARG A 126 1.40 -11.43 26.37
C ARG A 126 1.26 -12.36 25.17
N VAL A 127 1.32 -13.66 25.44
CA VAL A 127 1.08 -14.75 24.48
C VAL A 127 0.20 -15.79 25.15
N GLY A 128 -0.75 -16.36 24.40
CA GLY A 128 -1.65 -17.41 24.89
C GLY A 128 -3.01 -16.91 25.39
N HIS A 129 -3.06 -15.75 26.05
CA HIS A 129 -4.32 -15.04 26.32
C HIS A 129 -4.49 -13.87 25.37
N SER A 130 -5.73 -13.60 25.01
CA SER A 130 -6.15 -12.52 24.13
C SER A 130 -5.38 -11.21 24.30
N SER A 131 -4.50 -10.88 23.35
CA SER A 131 -3.72 -9.65 23.37
C SER A 131 -4.58 -8.53 22.81
N CYS A 132 -5.12 -7.67 23.69
CA CYS A 132 -5.81 -6.45 23.28
C CYS A 132 -4.79 -5.46 22.69
N LEU A 133 -4.79 -5.33 21.37
CA LEU A 133 -4.06 -4.26 20.68
C LEU A 133 -4.93 -3.01 20.88
N ASN A 134 -4.52 -2.11 21.78
CA ASN A 134 -5.36 -0.97 22.12
C ASN A 134 -5.69 -0.14 20.87
N MET A 135 -7.01 -0.05 20.63
CA MET A 135 -7.81 0.77 19.74
C MET A 135 -7.05 1.82 18.89
N PHE A 136 -6.39 1.36 17.82
CA PHE A 136 -6.07 2.25 16.70
C PHE A 136 -7.29 2.31 15.77
N LYS A 137 -7.92 3.49 15.71
CA LYS A 137 -8.96 3.81 14.73
C LYS A 137 -8.28 4.56 13.59
N HIS A 138 -8.14 3.91 12.45
CA HIS A 138 -7.65 4.59 11.25
C HIS A 138 -8.79 4.67 10.24
N LEU A 139 -9.10 5.90 9.80
CA LEU A 139 -10.02 6.15 8.71
C LEU A 139 -9.18 6.35 7.45
N ILE A 140 -9.40 5.49 6.47
CA ILE A 140 -8.75 5.58 5.17
C ILE A 140 -9.83 5.95 4.16
N LEU A 141 -9.64 7.09 3.51
CA LEU A 141 -10.53 7.56 2.45
C LEU A 141 -10.25 6.73 1.19
N ILE A 142 -11.23 5.95 0.74
CA ILE A 142 -11.15 5.18 -0.51
C ILE A 142 -11.57 6.10 -1.64
N ARG A 143 -10.67 6.32 -2.60
CA ARG A 143 -10.96 7.02 -3.86
C ARG A 143 -11.09 6.01 -5.01
N LYS A 144 -11.89 6.38 -6.02
CA LYS A 144 -12.18 5.57 -7.20
C LYS A 144 -11.04 5.63 -8.22
#